data_AF-A0A935C6X8-F1
#
_entry.id   AF-A0A935C6X8-F1
#
_cell.length_a   1.000
_cell.length_b   1.000
_cell.length_c   1.000
_cell.angle_alpha   90.00
_cell.angle_beta   90.00
_cell.angle_gamma   90.00
#
_symmetry.space_group_name_H-M   'P 1'
#
loop_
_entity.id
_entity.type
_entity.pdbx_description
1 polymer ?
#
loop_
_entity_poly.entity_id
_entity_poly.type
_entity_poly.pdbx_seq_one_letter_code
_entity_poly.pdbx_strand_id
1 'polypeptide(L)'
;MNESVHNSTAMAELNSGVKRSRGRPKGAKSRLPAEAKEVIAAAAACLGGTERLILWAKEDPKNEYAFWATIYPKLLPLTVNANATITVQRIQRLIVDPKCET
;
A
#
# COMPACT_ATOMS: atom_id res chain seq x y z
N MET A 1 13.04 26.65 -59.20
CA MET A 1 13.13 25.17 -59.30
C MET A 1 14.22 24.72 -58.33
N ASN A 2 14.02 24.84 -57.03
CA ASN A 2 13.22 24.02 -56.10
C ASN A 2 14.20 23.33 -55.15
N GLU A 3 14.55 24.06 -54.09
CA GLU A 3 15.14 23.54 -52.86
C GLU A 3 14.21 22.47 -52.28
N SER A 4 14.53 21.18 -52.45
CA SER A 4 13.68 20.13 -51.89
C SER A 4 14.40 18.79 -51.70
N VAL A 5 15.60 18.79 -51.12
CA VAL A 5 16.26 17.53 -50.76
C VAL A 5 16.84 17.50 -49.33
N HIS A 6 16.90 18.63 -48.61
CA HIS A 6 17.60 18.68 -47.32
C HIS A 6 16.71 18.62 -46.06
N ASN A 7 15.40 18.34 -46.17
CA ASN A 7 14.53 18.36 -44.99
C ASN A 7 13.67 17.11 -44.76
N SER A 8 14.07 15.93 -45.26
CA SER A 8 13.36 14.67 -44.97
C SER A 8 14.06 13.75 -43.95
N THR A 9 15.27 14.09 -43.50
CA THR A 9 16.05 13.22 -42.58
C THR A 9 15.83 13.57 -41.09
N ALA A 10 15.19 14.69 -40.78
CA ALA A 10 15.11 15.20 -39.40
C ALA A 10 13.81 14.87 -38.63
N MET A 11 12.83 14.18 -39.23
CA MET A 11 11.48 14.05 -38.62
C MET A 11 11.06 12.62 -38.23
N ALA A 12 11.92 11.60 -38.39
CA ALA A 12 11.53 10.21 -38.13
C ALA A 12 12.01 9.61 -36.79
N GLU A 13 12.92 10.26 -36.03
CA GLU A 13 13.52 9.68 -34.82
C GLU A 13 13.21 10.44 -33.51
N LEU A 14 12.03 11.05 -33.38
CA LEU A 14 11.61 11.69 -32.12
C LEU A 14 10.39 11.04 -31.45
N ASN A 15 10.06 9.81 -31.85
CA ASN A 15 9.06 9.01 -31.13
C ASN A 15 9.72 7.80 -30.46
N SER A 16 10.76 8.05 -29.66
CA SER A 16 11.16 7.10 -28.62
C SER A 16 9.97 7.01 -27.65
N GLY A 17 9.10 6.02 -27.87
CA GLY A 17 7.89 5.82 -27.12
C GLY A 17 8.16 5.96 -25.63
N VAL A 18 7.68 7.06 -25.05
CA VAL A 18 7.71 7.28 -23.61
C VAL A 18 6.98 6.10 -23.01
N LYS A 19 7.74 5.14 -22.46
CA LYS A 19 7.18 4.02 -21.74
C LYS A 19 6.44 4.63 -20.56
N ARG A 20 5.12 4.85 -20.73
CA ARG A 20 4.24 5.36 -19.68
C ARG A 20 4.56 4.52 -18.45
N SER A 21 5.03 5.19 -17.40
CA SER A 21 5.53 4.52 -16.20
C SER A 21 4.52 3.45 -15.83
N ARG A 22 4.97 2.20 -15.85
CA ARG A 22 4.14 1.05 -15.49
C ARG A 22 3.64 1.39 -14.10
N GLY A 23 2.34 1.70 -13.97
CA GLY A 23 1.76 2.21 -12.74
C GLY A 23 2.18 1.36 -11.55
N ARG A 24 2.12 1.92 -10.34
CA ARG A 24 2.58 1.24 -9.13
C ARG A 24 2.08 -0.22 -9.11
N PRO A 25 2.97 -1.21 -9.07
CA PRO A 25 2.56 -2.61 -9.21
C PRO A 25 1.57 -2.97 -8.09
N LYS A 26 0.54 -3.74 -8.45
CA LYS A 26 -0.49 -4.19 -7.52
C LYS A 26 0.19 -4.93 -6.36
N GLY A 27 -0.02 -4.46 -5.12
CA GLY A 27 0.59 -5.03 -3.91
C GLY A 27 1.90 -4.36 -3.45
N ALA A 28 2.39 -3.33 -4.15
CA ALA A 28 3.59 -2.60 -3.71
C ALA A 28 3.36 -1.86 -2.38
N LYS A 29 3.98 -2.35 -1.30
CA LYS A 29 3.93 -1.76 0.05
C LYS A 29 4.23 -0.26 0.03
N SER A 30 3.35 0.56 0.59
CA SER A 30 3.55 2.02 0.68
C SER A 30 4.81 2.35 1.49
N ARG A 31 5.58 3.36 1.04
CA ARG A 31 6.84 3.77 1.68
C ARG A 31 6.60 4.47 3.01
N LEU A 32 5.66 5.42 3.04
CA LEU A 32 5.31 6.19 4.24
C LEU A 32 5.02 5.31 5.48
N PRO A 33 4.17 4.27 5.44
CA PRO A 33 3.95 3.42 6.60
C PRO A 33 5.13 2.50 6.92
N ALA A 34 6.04 2.23 5.97
CA ALA A 34 7.27 1.50 6.26
C ALA A 34 8.26 2.40 7.01
N GLU A 35 8.50 3.61 6.50
CA GLU A 35 9.33 4.64 7.13
C GLU A 35 8.81 5.00 8.54
N ALA A 36 7.50 5.14 8.71
CA ALA A 36 6.90 5.37 10.03
C ALA A 36 7.17 4.22 11.02
N LYS A 37 7.10 2.96 10.56
CA LYS A 37 7.42 1.80 11.42
C LYS A 37 8.89 1.79 11.82
N GLU A 38 9.79 2.18 10.92
CA GLU A 38 11.22 2.27 11.20
C GLU A 38 11.52 3.36 12.25
N VAL A 39 10.92 4.55 12.10
CA VAL A 39 11.08 5.64 13.08
C VAL A 39 10.55 5.23 14.45
N ILE A 40 9.38 4.58 14.51
CA ILE A 40 8.80 4.10 15.77
C ILE A 40 9.69 3.02 16.40
N ALA A 41 10.22 2.09 15.60
CA ALA A 41 11.12 1.05 16.10
C ALA A 41 12.43 1.63 16.64
N ALA A 42 13.01 2.63 15.96
CA ALA A 42 14.21 3.33 16.41
C ALA A 42 13.95 4.11 17.72
N ALA A 43 12.82 4.82 17.81
CA ALA A 43 12.43 5.51 19.04
C ALA A 43 12.23 4.53 20.21
N ALA A 44 11.57 3.40 19.96
CA ALA A 44 11.39 2.35 20.96
C ALA A 44 12.73 1.78 21.45
N ALA A 45 13.70 1.58 20.56
CA ALA A 45 15.04 1.15 20.93
C ALA A 45 15.76 2.19 21.80
N CYS A 46 15.70 3.47 21.42
CA CYS A 46 16.30 4.56 22.21
C CYS A 46 15.70 4.72 23.61
N LEU A 47 14.40 4.42 23.78
CA LEU A 47 13.71 4.47 25.07
C LEU A 47 14.07 3.31 26.02
N GLY A 48 14.93 2.39 25.58
CA GLY A 48 15.38 1.21 26.35
C GLY A 48 14.80 -0.11 25.87
N GLY A 49 13.99 -0.10 24.81
CA GLY A 49 13.52 -1.30 24.11
C GLY A 49 12.97 -2.38 25.05
N THR A 50 13.53 -3.58 24.94
CA THR A 50 13.11 -4.75 25.72
C THR A 50 13.31 -4.55 27.23
N GLU A 51 14.42 -3.94 27.65
CA GLU A 51 14.74 -3.77 29.07
C GLU A 51 13.73 -2.85 29.76
N ARG A 52 13.41 -1.71 29.13
CA ARG A 52 12.40 -0.79 29.65
C ARG A 52 11.00 -1.42 29.70
N LEU A 53 10.68 -2.28 28.72
CA LEU A 53 9.41 -3.01 28.67
C LEU A 53 9.30 -4.02 29.83
N ILE A 54 10.38 -4.75 30.12
CA ILE A 54 10.44 -5.67 31.27
C ILE A 54 10.30 -4.90 32.58
N LEU A 55 10.99 -3.77 32.73
CA LEU A 55 10.92 -2.94 33.92
C LEU A 55 9.48 -2.43 34.15
N TRP A 56 8.83 -1.94 33.10
CA TRP A 56 7.44 -1.49 33.14
C TRP A 56 6.47 -2.63 33.50
N ALA A 57 6.65 -3.82 32.91
CA ALA A 57 5.78 -4.96 33.19
C ALA A 57 5.88 -5.41 34.65
N LYS A 58 7.07 -5.32 35.27
CA LYS A 58 7.30 -5.68 36.68
C LYS A 58 6.86 -4.61 37.68
N GLU A 59 6.62 -3.38 37.25
CA GLU A 59 6.31 -2.24 38.12
C GLU A 59 4.92 -2.35 38.78
N ASP A 60 3.94 -2.93 38.10
CA ASP A 60 2.57 -3.13 38.59
C ASP A 60 1.98 -4.43 38.00
N PRO A 61 1.31 -5.29 38.80
CA PRO A 61 0.59 -6.47 38.30
C PRO A 61 -0.38 -6.19 37.15
N LYS A 62 -0.95 -4.98 37.06
CA LYS A 62 -1.81 -4.57 35.95
C LYS A 62 -1.04 -4.43 34.63
N ASN A 63 0.22 -3.98 34.68
CA ASN A 63 1.07 -3.86 33.49
C ASN A 63 1.44 -5.25 32.96
N GLU A 64 1.75 -6.17 33.86
CA GLU A 64 1.96 -7.58 33.51
C GLU A 64 0.71 -8.19 32.85
N TYR A 65 -0.48 -7.97 33.44
CA TYR A 65 -1.73 -8.39 32.82
C TYR A 65 -1.93 -7.78 31.43
N ALA A 66 -1.68 -6.47 31.26
CA ALA A 66 -1.81 -5.80 29.97
C ALA A 66 -0.85 -6.36 28.92
N PHE A 67 0.37 -6.69 29.32
CA PHE A 67 1.36 -7.35 28.45
C PHE A 67 0.82 -8.69 27.92
N TRP A 68 0.35 -9.56 28.81
CA TRP A 68 -0.15 -10.89 28.45
C TRP A 68 -1.49 -10.88 27.71
N ALA A 69 -2.42 -9.98 28.08
CA ALA A 69 -3.76 -9.95 27.52
C ALA A 69 -3.86 -9.17 26.20
N THR A 70 -3.02 -8.13 26.00
CA THR A 70 -3.19 -7.19 24.89
C THR A 70 -2.02 -7.19 23.90
N ILE A 71 -0.79 -7.28 24.40
CA ILE A 71 0.41 -7.18 23.56
C ILE A 71 0.76 -8.55 22.98
N TYR A 72 0.93 -9.55 23.85
CA TYR A 72 1.38 -10.89 23.46
C TYR A 72 0.48 -11.58 22.41
N PRO A 73 -0.86 -11.53 22.49
CA PRO A 73 -1.71 -12.20 21.52
C PRO A 73 -1.61 -11.62 20.10
N LYS A 74 -1.25 -10.33 19.97
CA LYS A 74 -1.10 -9.67 18.66
C LYS A 74 0.18 -10.09 17.92
N LEU A 75 1.10 -10.76 18.60
CA LEU A 75 2.28 -11.36 17.97
C LEU A 75 1.96 -12.69 17.30
N LEU A 76 0.89 -13.36 17.73
CA LEU A 76 0.46 -14.60 17.12
C LEU A 76 -0.08 -14.33 15.72
N PRO A 77 0.21 -15.21 14.74
CA PRO A 77 -0.36 -15.09 13.41
C PRO A 77 -1.89 -15.07 13.49
N LEU A 78 -2.51 -13.96 13.05
CA LEU A 78 -3.95 -13.87 12.95
C LEU A 78 -4.42 -14.77 11.80
N THR A 79 -4.91 -15.97 12.12
CA THR A 79 -5.65 -16.78 11.16
C THR A 79 -7.01 -16.14 10.93
N VAL A 80 -7.11 -15.31 9.89
CA VAL A 80 -8.39 -14.80 9.41
C VAL A 80 -9.12 -15.97 8.74
N ASN A 81 -10.12 -16.52 9.41
CA ASN A 81 -11.04 -17.48 8.79
C ASN A 81 -11.80 -16.77 7.67
N ALA A 82 -11.32 -16.90 6.44
CA ALA A 82 -11.97 -16.39 5.25
C ALA A 82 -13.18 -17.26 4.88
N ASN A 83 -14.14 -17.41 5.80
CA ASN A 83 -15.45 -17.98 5.52
C ASN A 83 -16.51 -16.88 5.36
N ALA A 84 -16.08 -15.67 5.01
CA ALA A 84 -16.97 -14.60 4.64
C ALA A 84 -17.51 -14.90 3.25
N THR A 85 -18.82 -15.08 3.14
CA THR A 85 -19.53 -15.12 1.85
C THR A 85 -19.17 -13.86 1.06
N ILE A 86 -18.35 -14.02 0.04
CA ILE A 86 -17.96 -12.91 -0.83
C ILE A 86 -19.21 -12.48 -1.59
N THR A 87 -19.74 -11.30 -1.30
CA THR A 87 -20.84 -10.70 -2.05
C THR A 87 -20.31 -10.15 -3.36
N VAL A 88 -20.33 -10.99 -4.40
CA VAL A 88 -19.93 -10.57 -5.75
C VAL A 88 -21.03 -9.70 -6.35
N GLN A 89 -20.75 -8.43 -6.58
CA GLN A 89 -21.65 -7.52 -7.30
C GLN A 89 -21.23 -7.41 -8.76
N ARG A 90 -22.16 -7.66 -9.68
CA ARG A 90 -21.95 -7.47 -11.13
C ARG A 90 -22.35 -6.04 -11.50
N ILE A 91 -21.38 -5.21 -11.86
CA ILE A 91 -21.65 -3.87 -12.38
C ILE A 91 -21.84 -3.99 -13.90
N GLN A 92 -23.03 -3.69 -14.41
CA GLN A 92 -23.32 -3.59 -15.84
C GLN A 92 -23.54 -2.11 -16.20
N ARG A 93 -22.85 -1.64 -17.22
CA ARG A 93 -23.15 -0.35 -17.86
C ARG A 93 -24.02 -0.63 -19.07
N LEU A 94 -25.29 -0.25 -19.00
CA LEU A 94 -26.21 -0.26 -20.14
C LEU A 94 -26.23 1.15 -20.71
N ILE A 95 -26.00 1.29 -22.01
CA ILE A 95 -26.28 2.55 -22.72
C ILE A 95 -27.79 2.59 -22.89
N VAL A 96 -28.46 3.50 -22.18
CA VAL A 96 -29.90 3.73 -22.30
C VAL A 96 -30.08 4.85 -23.32
N ASP A 97 -30.75 4.54 -24.43
CA ASP A 97 -31.19 5.56 -25.38
C ASP A 97 -32.32 6.38 -24.72
N PRO A 98 -32.20 7.71 -24.63
CA PRO A 98 -33.13 8.55 -23.87
C PRO A 98 -34.55 8.68 -24.47
N LYS A 99 -34.85 7.99 -25.59
CA LYS A 99 -36.14 8.09 -26.30
C LYS A 99 -37.14 6.99 -25.97
N CYS A 100 -36.79 6.04 -25.11
CA CYS A 100 -37.69 4.96 -24.71
C CYS A 100 -38.01 5.03 -23.21
N GLU A 101 -38.61 6.13 -22.77
CA GLU A 101 -39.49 6.14 -21.60
C GLU A 101 -40.91 6.42 -22.12
N THR A 102 -41.79 5.42 -22.00
CA THR A 102 -43.25 5.54 -22.16
C THR A 102 -43.90 4.89 -20.95
#